data_AF-A0A3M6VRQ9-F1
#
_entry.id   AF-A0A3M6VRQ9-F1
#
_cell.length_a   1.000
_cell.length_b   1.000
_cell.length_c   1.000
_cell.angle_alpha   90.00
_cell.angle_beta   90.00
_cell.angle_gamma   90.00
#
_symmetry.space_group_name_H-M   'P 1'
#
loop_
_entity.id
_entity.type
_entity.pdbx_description
1 polymer ?
#
loop_
_entity_poly.entity_id
_entity_poly.type
_entity_poly.pdbx_seq_one_letter_code
_entity_poly.pdbx_strand_id
1 'polypeptide(L)'
;MMRFDETTRLWALMERLNKNASALVETDFWKQCQLEKRHNILLLGDSLGDSNMANGSDFKEDEIVRIGFLNDGIEQKLDMYLQRFDVVLTNDSSLLPVELLLQLLHQIQL
;
A
#
# COMPACT_ATOMS: atom_id res chain seq x y z
N MET A 1 -3.14 -11.85 -10.72
CA MET A 1 -4.53 -11.37 -10.89
C MET A 1 -5.40 -12.10 -9.90
N MET A 2 -5.90 -11.40 -8.87
CA MET A 2 -6.97 -11.92 -8.02
C MET A 2 -8.20 -12.06 -8.90
N ARG A 3 -8.75 -13.25 -9.01
CA ARG A 3 -10.03 -13.46 -9.70
C ARG A 3 -11.10 -13.65 -8.66
N PHE A 4 -12.02 -12.71 -8.62
CA PHE A 4 -13.24 -12.79 -7.84
C PHE A 4 -14.32 -13.42 -8.72
N ASP A 5 -15.15 -14.28 -8.12
CA ASP A 5 -16.37 -14.72 -8.78
C ASP A 5 -17.44 -13.61 -8.76
N GLU A 6 -18.58 -13.88 -9.40
CA GLU A 6 -19.74 -12.96 -9.44
C GLU A 6 -20.31 -12.62 -8.05
N THR A 7 -19.90 -13.36 -7.01
CA THR A 7 -20.29 -13.15 -5.61
C THR A 7 -19.19 -12.53 -4.76
N THR A 8 -18.15 -11.97 -5.38
CA THR A 8 -16.97 -11.37 -4.74
C THR A 8 -16.12 -12.34 -3.90
N ARG A 9 -16.30 -13.66 -4.06
CA ARG A 9 -15.41 -14.64 -3.43
C ARG A 9 -14.15 -14.81 -4.27
N LEU A 10 -13.01 -14.78 -3.60
CA LEU A 10 -11.71 -15.01 -4.22
C LEU A 10 -11.59 -16.49 -4.62
N TRP A 11 -11.59 -16.77 -5.93
CA TRP A 11 -11.55 -18.16 -6.43
C TRP A 11 -10.15 -18.57 -6.91
N ALA A 12 -9.28 -17.61 -7.23
CA ALA A 12 -7.90 -17.85 -7.61
C ALA A 12 -6.97 -16.71 -7.20
N LEU A 13 -5.85 -17.07 -6.58
CA LEU A 13 -4.80 -16.15 -6.13
C LEU A 13 -3.51 -16.41 -6.91
N MET A 14 -3.20 -15.53 -7.87
CA MET A 14 -1.87 -15.45 -8.50
C MET A 14 -1.11 -14.29 -7.84
N GLU A 15 -0.50 -14.57 -6.68
CA GLU A 15 -0.06 -13.62 -5.63
C GLU A 15 0.92 -12.51 -6.06
N ARG A 16 1.71 -12.66 -7.14
CA ARG A 16 2.89 -11.79 -7.33
C ARG A 16 2.83 -10.69 -8.38
N LEU A 17 1.88 -10.73 -9.32
CA LEU A 17 2.06 -9.96 -10.57
C LEU A 17 0.97 -8.93 -10.89
N ASN A 18 -0.03 -8.74 -10.02
CA ASN A 18 -1.05 -7.71 -10.24
C ASN A 18 -1.41 -6.99 -8.95
N LYS A 19 -0.41 -6.35 -8.33
CA LYS A 19 -0.56 -5.63 -7.05
C LYS A 19 -0.79 -4.12 -7.23
N ASN A 20 -0.86 -3.63 -8.45
CA ASN A 20 -0.94 -2.20 -8.71
C ASN A 20 -2.40 -1.70 -8.68
N ALA A 21 -2.58 -0.41 -8.44
CA ALA A 21 -3.89 0.23 -8.30
C ALA A 21 -4.74 0.10 -9.57
N SER A 22 -4.10 -0.06 -10.74
CA SER A 22 -4.78 -0.27 -12.03
C SER A 22 -5.73 -1.47 -12.04
N ALA A 23 -5.52 -2.45 -11.16
CA ALA A 23 -6.43 -3.58 -11.01
C ALA A 23 -7.80 -3.20 -10.39
N LEU A 24 -7.89 -2.05 -9.73
CA LEU A 24 -9.10 -1.56 -9.06
C LEU A 24 -9.76 -0.40 -9.81
N VAL A 25 -9.03 0.34 -10.64
CA VAL A 25 -9.53 1.48 -11.40
C VAL A 25 -10.74 1.06 -12.25
N GLU A 26 -11.77 1.90 -12.28
CA GLU A 26 -13.03 1.69 -13.02
C GLU A 26 -13.94 0.53 -12.58
N THR A 27 -13.57 -0.23 -11.55
CA THR A 27 -14.45 -1.25 -10.96
C THR A 27 -15.67 -0.63 -10.26
N ASP A 28 -16.73 -1.42 -10.05
CA ASP A 28 -17.91 -0.94 -9.30
C ASP A 28 -17.55 -0.51 -7.87
N PHE A 29 -16.61 -1.22 -7.23
CA PHE A 29 -16.09 -0.86 -5.91
C PHE A 29 -15.42 0.52 -5.92
N TRP A 30 -14.59 0.79 -6.94
CA TRP A 30 -13.94 2.10 -7.12
C TRP A 30 -14.95 3.24 -7.15
N LYS A 31 -16.01 3.07 -7.95
CA LYS A 31 -17.09 4.06 -8.10
C LYS A 31 -17.94 4.22 -6.85
N GLN A 32 -18.34 3.11 -6.21
CA GLN A 32 -19.17 3.12 -5.02
C GLN A 32 -18.46 3.79 -3.83
N CYS A 33 -17.17 3.53 -3.66
CA CYS A 33 -16.37 4.11 -2.57
C CYS A 33 -15.80 5.51 -2.88
N GLN A 34 -16.05 6.03 -4.10
CA GLN A 34 -15.53 7.31 -4.61
C GLN A 34 -14.01 7.42 -4.43
N LEU A 35 -13.31 6.34 -4.79
CA LEU A 35 -11.87 6.24 -4.55
C LEU A 35 -11.08 7.27 -5.38
N GLU A 36 -11.64 7.75 -6.49
CA GLU A 36 -11.08 8.83 -7.28
C GLU A 36 -10.96 10.17 -6.52
N LYS A 37 -11.66 10.33 -5.40
CA LYS A 37 -11.61 11.54 -4.57
C LYS A 37 -10.64 11.42 -3.39
N ARG A 38 -10.06 10.24 -3.16
CA ARG A 38 -9.20 9.97 -2.00
C ARG A 38 -7.74 10.11 -2.40
N HIS A 39 -7.19 11.29 -2.14
CA HIS A 39 -5.82 11.67 -2.51
C HIS A 39 -4.77 11.44 -1.41
N ASN A 40 -5.14 10.88 -0.26
CA ASN A 40 -4.17 10.59 0.81
C ASN A 40 -4.02 9.09 0.95
N ILE A 41 -2.84 8.57 0.58
CA ILE A 41 -2.59 7.13 0.50
C ILE A 41 -1.50 6.76 1.48
N LEU A 42 -1.83 5.78 2.33
CA LEU A 42 -0.87 5.11 3.18
C LEU A 42 -0.64 3.72 2.63
N LEU A 43 0.53 3.51 2.03
CA LEU A 43 0.94 2.23 1.47
C LEU A 43 1.81 1.49 2.47
N LEU A 44 1.39 0.29 2.85
CA LEU A 44 2.13 -0.60 3.73
C LEU A 44 2.58 -1.82 2.92
N GLY A 45 3.87 -2.18 2.99
CA GLY A 45 4.41 -3.31 2.25
C GLY A 45 5.60 -3.96 2.94
N ASP A 46 5.77 -5.27 2.79
CA ASP A 46 6.86 -6.04 3.37
C ASP A 46 7.91 -6.44 2.33
N SER A 47 7.59 -6.31 1.04
CA SER A 47 8.50 -6.58 -0.07
C SER A 47 8.75 -5.34 -0.93
N LEU A 48 9.91 -5.32 -1.62
CA LEU A 48 10.21 -4.25 -2.59
C LEU A 48 9.16 -4.13 -3.70
N GLY A 49 8.47 -5.22 -4.04
CA GLY A 49 7.40 -5.21 -5.04
C GLY A 49 6.19 -4.39 -4.60
N ASP A 50 5.96 -4.29 -3.30
CA ASP A 50 4.79 -3.60 -2.73
C ASP A 50 4.89 -2.09 -2.84
N SER A 51 6.11 -1.53 -2.95
CA SER A 51 6.31 -0.09 -3.21
C SER A 51 5.60 0.42 -4.47
N ASN A 52 5.28 -0.49 -5.40
CA ASN A 52 4.58 -0.20 -6.65
C ASN A 52 3.06 -0.42 -6.59
N MET A 53 2.47 -0.73 -5.42
CA MET A 53 1.03 -1.00 -5.35
C MET A 53 0.17 0.22 -5.67
N ALA A 54 0.69 1.43 -5.45
CA ALA A 54 0.00 2.66 -5.84
C ALA A 54 0.09 2.95 -7.35
N ASN A 55 0.96 2.26 -8.10
CA ASN A 55 1.18 2.58 -9.52
C ASN A 55 -0.07 2.29 -10.38
N GLY A 56 -0.23 3.04 -11.47
CA GLY A 56 -1.36 2.87 -12.40
C GLY A 56 -2.69 3.40 -11.85
N SER A 57 -2.61 4.30 -10.88
CA SER A 57 -3.66 5.22 -10.48
C SER A 57 -3.30 6.63 -10.95
N ASP A 58 -4.27 7.54 -10.94
CA ASP A 58 -4.03 8.97 -11.18
C ASP A 58 -3.52 9.70 -9.91
N PHE A 59 -3.07 8.95 -8.89
CA PHE A 59 -2.51 9.51 -7.67
C PHE A 59 -1.12 10.08 -7.90
N LYS A 60 -0.81 11.19 -7.24
CA LYS A 60 0.50 11.83 -7.33
C LYS A 60 1.49 11.23 -6.33
N GLU A 61 2.79 11.40 -6.57
CA GLU A 61 3.81 10.88 -5.63
C GLU A 61 3.79 11.58 -4.27
N ASP A 62 3.40 12.86 -4.20
CA ASP A 62 3.25 13.62 -2.95
C ASP A 62 1.96 13.29 -2.18
N GLU A 63 1.09 12.47 -2.76
CA GLU A 63 -0.17 11.97 -2.19
C GLU A 63 0.01 10.62 -1.47
N ILE A 64 1.21 10.02 -1.54
CA ILE A 64 1.49 8.65 -1.10
C ILE A 64 2.60 8.65 -0.04
N VAL A 65 2.30 8.07 1.12
CA VAL A 65 3.28 7.72 2.15
C VAL A 65 3.50 6.21 2.13
N ARG A 66 4.74 5.77 1.89
CA ARG A 66 5.14 4.36 1.80
C ARG A 66 5.89 3.93 3.05
N ILE A 67 5.35 2.95 3.76
CA ILE A 67 5.98 2.33 4.93
C ILE A 67 6.34 0.88 4.60
N GLY A 68 7.64 0.59 4.64
CA GLY A 68 8.23 -0.72 4.36
C GLY A 68 8.54 -1.49 5.64
N PHE A 69 8.11 -2.75 5.75
CA PHE A 69 8.48 -3.65 6.82
C PHE A 69 9.64 -4.55 6.35
N LEU A 70 10.82 -4.40 6.95
CA LEU A 70 12.02 -5.16 6.60
C LEU A 70 12.44 -6.03 7.79
N ASN A 71 11.94 -7.26 7.80
CA ASN A 71 12.20 -8.22 8.87
C ASN A 71 13.33 -9.21 8.52
N ASP A 72 13.59 -9.45 7.24
CA ASP A 72 14.57 -10.45 6.77
C ASP A 72 15.70 -9.85 5.92
N GLY A 73 16.94 -10.16 6.29
CA GLY A 73 18.13 -9.75 5.53
C GLY A 73 18.32 -8.23 5.52
N ILE A 74 18.17 -7.62 6.70
CA ILE A 74 18.19 -6.16 6.89
C ILE A 74 19.47 -5.57 6.29
N GLU A 75 20.64 -6.09 6.67
CA GLU A 75 21.94 -5.57 6.21
C GLU A 75 22.06 -5.56 4.67
N GLN A 76 21.48 -6.54 3.98
CA GLN A 76 21.59 -6.67 2.53
C GLN A 76 20.54 -5.86 1.77
N LYS A 77 19.40 -5.56 2.39
CA LYS A 77 18.23 -4.98 1.71
C LYS A 77 17.90 -3.57 2.14
N LEU A 78 18.43 -3.08 3.26
CA LEU A 78 18.06 -1.79 3.85
C LEU A 78 18.21 -0.64 2.86
N ASP A 79 19.33 -0.55 2.14
CA ASP A 79 19.56 0.50 1.15
C ASP A 79 18.50 0.50 0.04
N MET A 80 18.06 -0.68 -0.41
CA MET A 80 17.01 -0.80 -1.42
C MET A 80 15.64 -0.39 -0.89
N TYR A 81 15.35 -0.69 0.39
CA TYR A 81 14.10 -0.29 1.03
C TYR A 81 14.06 1.23 1.24
N LEU A 82 15.16 1.83 1.70
CA LEU A 82 15.26 3.29 1.89
C LEU A 82 15.14 4.09 0.59
N GLN A 83 15.41 3.47 -0.57
CA GLN A 83 15.19 4.07 -1.88
C GLN A 83 13.73 3.97 -2.37
N ARG A 84 12.91 3.10 -1.76
CA ARG A 84 11.56 2.74 -2.26
C ARG A 84 10.43 3.08 -1.28
N PHE A 85 10.76 3.25 0.00
CA PHE A 85 9.82 3.56 1.07
C PHE A 85 10.30 4.81 1.81
N ASP A 86 9.35 5.64 2.24
CA ASP A 86 9.62 6.86 3.01
C ASP A 86 10.02 6.51 4.45
N VAL A 87 9.46 5.43 4.99
CA VAL A 87 9.77 4.89 6.32
C VAL A 87 10.05 3.40 6.21
N VAL A 88 11.12 2.93 6.85
CA VAL A 88 11.45 1.51 6.93
C VAL A 88 11.42 1.08 8.39
N LEU A 89 10.54 0.15 8.72
CA LEU A 89 10.43 -0.47 10.04
C LEU A 89 11.15 -1.82 10.00
N THR A 90 12.13 -2.02 10.88
CA THR A 90 12.94 -3.25 10.94
C THR A 90 12.69 -4.02 12.24
N ASN A 91 13.26 -5.23 12.33
CA ASN A 91 13.27 -6.06 13.55
C ASN A 91 11.89 -6.46 14.06
N ASP A 92 10.98 -6.85 13.16
CA ASP A 92 9.62 -7.27 13.50
C ASP A 92 8.86 -6.21 14.31
N SER A 93 8.96 -4.98 13.82
CA SER A 93 8.29 -3.84 14.45
C SER A 93 6.77 -4.02 14.46
N SER A 94 6.14 -3.66 15.58
CA SER A 94 4.68 -3.60 15.68
C SER A 94 4.07 -2.55 14.74
N LEU A 95 2.75 -2.59 14.55
CA LEU A 95 2.01 -1.54 13.82
C LEU A 95 1.82 -0.23 14.63
N LEU A 96 2.35 -0.13 15.86
CA LEU A 96 2.19 1.06 16.70
C LEU A 96 2.64 2.37 16.01
N PRO A 97 3.75 2.43 15.25
CA PRO A 97 4.12 3.65 14.54
C PRO A 97 3.07 4.10 13.50
N VAL A 98 2.43 3.13 12.84
CA VAL A 98 1.37 3.37 11.87
C VAL A 98 0.11 3.86 12.58
N GLU A 99 -0.25 3.25 13.71
CA GLU A 99 -1.38 3.68 14.53
C GLU A 99 -1.20 5.12 15.03
N LEU A 100 -0.03 5.45 15.55
CA LEU A 100 0.29 6.81 16.00
C LEU A 100 0.19 7.82 14.86
N LEU A 101 0.67 7.47 13.65
CA LEU A 101 0.53 8.32 12.47
C LEU A 101 -0.94 8.57 12.15
N LEU A 102 -1.78 7.53 12.15
CA LEU A 102 -3.22 7.67 11.89
C LEU A 102 -3.92 8.53 12.94
N GLN A 103 -3.56 8.38 14.22
CA GLN A 103 -4.09 9.21 15.31
C GLN A 103 -3.72 10.69 15.13
N LEU A 104 -2.46 10.98 14.76
CA LEU A 104 -2.00 12.34 14.47
C LEU A 104 -2.74 12.95 13.28
N LEU A 105 -2.88 12.20 12.18
CA LEU A 105 -3.62 12.65 11.00
C LEU A 105 -5.08 12.95 11.32
N HIS A 106 -5.71 12.14 12.17
CA HIS A 106 -7.08 12.38 12.63
C HIS A 106 -7.22 13.68 13.45
N GLN A 107 -6.22 14.03 14.25
CA GLN A 107 -6.23 15.27 15.05
C GLN A 107 -6.01 16.54 14.22
N ILE A 108 -5.36 16.42 13.06
CA ILE A 108 -5.04 17.56 12.18
C ILE A 108 -6.19 17.89 11.22
N GLN A 109 -7.09 16.95 10.96
CA GLN A 109 -8.30 17.21 10.18
C GLN A 109 -9.32 18.02 10.99
N LEU A 110 -9.28 19.36 10.84
CA LEU A 110 -10.33 20.31 11.21
C LEU A 110 -11.54 20.20 10.28
#